data_AF-A0AAW9BK92-F1
#
_entry.id   AF-A0AAW9BK92-F1
#
_cell.length_a   1.000
_cell.length_b   1.000
_cell.length_c   1.000
_cell.angle_alpha   90.00
_cell.angle_beta   90.00
_cell.angle_gamma   90.00
#
_symmetry.space_group_name_H-M   'P 1'
#
loop_
_entity.id
_entity.type
_entity.pdbx_description
1 polymer ?
#
loop_
_entity_poly.entity_id
_entity_poly.type
_entity_poly.pdbx_seq_one_letter_code
_entity_poly.pdbx_strand_id
1 'polypeptide(L)'
;MRLAICTLSMIVACTALADDIALSGGEVSLDIMNESRGGQNVELDLVYAESDINGISSDNVASNTVSGNNILSSGAFADSSGISNVIQNSGNNVLIQNSTVVNLTLK
;
A
#
# COMPACT_ATOMS: atom_id res chain seq x y z
N MET A 1 25.78 -75.73 -20.96
CA MET A 1 26.51 -74.45 -21.05
C MET A 1 25.59 -73.23 -21.16
N ARG A 2 24.51 -73.26 -21.96
CA ARG A 2 23.56 -72.14 -22.06
C ARG A 2 22.86 -71.78 -20.75
N LEU A 3 22.54 -72.78 -19.92
CA LEU A 3 21.88 -72.56 -18.63
C LEU A 3 22.76 -71.81 -17.62
N ALA A 4 24.07 -72.06 -17.62
CA ALA A 4 25.01 -71.40 -16.71
C ALA A 4 25.25 -69.92 -17.05
N ILE A 5 25.16 -69.58 -18.35
CA ILE A 5 25.28 -68.18 -18.81
C ILE A 5 24.03 -67.39 -18.41
N CYS A 6 22.83 -68.00 -18.53
CA CYS A 6 21.58 -67.38 -18.10
C CYS A 6 21.52 -67.14 -16.59
N THR A 7 22.05 -68.05 -15.78
CA THR A 7 22.07 -67.87 -14.31
C THR A 7 23.05 -66.79 -13.88
N LEU A 8 24.21 -66.67 -14.55
CA LEU A 8 25.18 -65.61 -14.25
C LEU A 8 24.67 -64.22 -14.66
N SER A 9 23.97 -64.11 -15.79
CA SER A 9 23.31 -62.85 -16.20
C SER A 9 22.18 -62.43 -15.26
N MET A 10 21.50 -63.38 -14.63
CA MET A 10 20.43 -63.09 -13.66
C MET A 10 21.00 -62.56 -12.34
N ILE A 11 22.19 -63.01 -11.93
CA ILE A 11 22.87 -62.55 -10.72
C ILE A 11 23.39 -61.10 -10.88
N VAL A 12 23.92 -60.74 -12.06
CA VAL A 12 24.43 -59.39 -12.33
C VAL A 12 23.30 -58.34 -12.40
N ALA A 13 22.09 -58.73 -12.83
CA ALA A 13 20.92 -57.86 -12.82
C ALA A 13 20.41 -57.56 -11.39
N CYS A 14 20.74 -58.39 -10.40
CA CYS A 14 20.26 -58.22 -9.03
C CYS A 14 21.09 -57.24 -8.18
N THR A 15 22.22 -56.70 -8.65
CA THR A 15 23.07 -55.79 -7.86
C THR A 15 22.93 -54.30 -8.20
N ALA A 16 22.08 -53.94 -9.16
CA ALA A 16 21.74 -52.54 -9.43
C ALA A 16 20.53 -52.13 -8.58
N LEU A 17 20.73 -52.05 -7.26
CA LEU A 17 19.79 -51.36 -6.39
C LEU A 17 20.00 -49.86 -6.63
N ALA A 18 19.07 -49.22 -7.34
CA ALA A 18 18.99 -47.77 -7.35
C ALA A 18 18.69 -47.33 -5.91
N ASP A 19 19.56 -46.48 -5.35
CA ASP A 19 19.31 -45.84 -4.07
C ASP A 19 18.19 -44.82 -4.32
N ASP A 20 16.96 -45.20 -3.98
CA ASP A 20 15.80 -44.32 -4.13
C ASP A 20 16.05 -43.08 -3.28
N ILE A 21 15.91 -41.88 -3.87
CA ILE A 21 15.93 -40.63 -3.10
C ILE A 21 14.71 -40.68 -2.17
N ALA A 22 14.96 -41.08 -0.92
CA ALA A 22 13.95 -41.12 0.12
C ALA A 22 13.51 -39.70 0.41
N LEU A 23 12.43 -39.26 -0.24
CA LEU A 23 11.72 -38.06 0.16
C LEU A 23 11.09 -38.39 1.53
N SER A 24 11.51 -37.66 2.57
CA SER A 24 10.93 -37.78 3.92
C SER A 24 9.42 -37.70 3.80
N GLY A 25 8.72 -38.83 3.98
CA GLY A 25 7.27 -38.96 3.83
C GLY A 25 6.46 -38.26 4.92
N GLY A 26 7.11 -37.39 5.70
CA GLY A 26 6.43 -36.52 6.65
C GLY A 26 5.77 -35.37 5.91
N GLU A 27 4.47 -35.22 6.11
CA GLU A 27 3.76 -34.01 5.72
C GLU A 27 4.38 -32.81 6.43
N VAL A 28 4.74 -31.78 5.68
CA VAL A 28 5.20 -30.52 6.27
C VAL A 28 4.00 -29.83 6.90
N SER A 29 4.08 -29.50 8.19
CA SER A 29 3.01 -28.78 8.89
C SER A 29 2.67 -27.47 8.16
N LEU A 30 1.38 -27.10 8.17
CA LEU A 30 0.94 -25.80 7.66
C LEU A 30 1.72 -24.64 8.29
N ASP A 31 2.09 -24.76 9.57
CA ASP A 31 2.84 -23.72 10.29
C ASP A 31 4.23 -23.52 9.69
N ILE A 32 4.95 -24.62 9.41
CA ILE A 32 6.28 -24.60 8.80
C ILE A 32 6.21 -24.07 7.37
N MET A 33 5.17 -24.44 6.61
CA MET A 33 4.95 -23.86 5.28
C MET A 33 4.67 -22.37 5.35
N ASN A 34 3.91 -21.91 6.34
CA ASN A 34 3.56 -20.50 6.47
C ASN A 34 4.77 -19.64 6.90
N GLU A 35 5.64 -20.18 7.76
CA GLU A 35 6.88 -19.54 8.20
C GLU A 35 7.98 -19.56 7.13
N SER A 36 8.06 -20.63 6.34
CA SER A 36 9.04 -20.80 5.25
C SER A 36 8.69 -20.00 3.98
N ARG A 37 7.45 -19.49 3.88
CA ARG A 37 7.10 -18.52 2.83
C ARG A 37 7.87 -17.24 3.10
N GLY A 38 8.59 -16.73 2.08
CA GLY A 38 9.41 -15.52 2.13
C GLY A 38 8.64 -14.20 2.31
N GLY A 39 7.54 -14.20 3.07
CA GLY A 39 6.87 -13.01 3.61
C GLY A 39 6.40 -11.99 2.58
N GLN A 40 6.31 -12.34 1.29
CA GLN A 40 5.97 -11.37 0.27
C GLN A 40 4.45 -11.19 0.16
N ASN A 41 3.85 -10.64 1.22
CA ASN A 41 2.64 -9.85 1.07
C ASN A 41 3.05 -8.56 0.37
N VAL A 42 2.81 -8.47 -0.93
CA VAL A 42 2.81 -7.18 -1.63
C VAL A 42 1.48 -6.51 -1.28
N GLU A 43 1.40 -5.94 -0.09
CA GLU A 43 0.33 -5.01 0.24
C GLU A 43 0.67 -3.70 -0.47
N LEU A 44 0.24 -3.62 -1.73
CA LEU A 44 0.38 -2.42 -2.54
C LEU A 44 -0.71 -1.45 -2.08
N ASP A 45 -0.45 -0.71 -1.00
CA ASP A 45 -1.34 0.36 -0.53
C ASP A 45 -1.23 1.56 -1.48
N LEU A 46 -1.90 1.47 -2.62
CA LEU A 46 -1.97 2.56 -3.59
C LEU A 46 -3.05 3.54 -3.15
N VAL A 47 -2.63 4.54 -2.39
CA VAL A 47 -3.47 5.66 -2.04
C VAL A 47 -3.33 6.76 -3.09
N TYR A 48 -4.39 6.94 -3.89
CA TYR A 48 -4.51 8.04 -4.85
C TYR A 48 -5.38 9.12 -4.27
N ALA A 49 -4.90 10.36 -4.31
CA ALA A 49 -5.65 11.49 -3.83
C ALA A 49 -5.45 12.68 -4.74
N GLU A 50 -6.55 13.13 -5.30
CA GLU A 50 -6.59 14.20 -6.28
C GLU A 50 -7.59 15.25 -5.81
N SER A 51 -7.29 16.51 -6.13
CA SER A 51 -8.19 17.61 -5.88
C SER A 51 -8.12 18.59 -7.04
N ASP A 52 -9.10 18.48 -7.92
CA ASP A 52 -9.36 19.49 -8.93
C ASP A 52 -10.25 20.59 -8.37
N ILE A 53 -9.77 21.83 -8.40
CA ILE A 53 -10.57 23.01 -8.07
C ILE A 53 -10.54 23.96 -9.23
N ASN A 54 -11.71 24.16 -9.83
CA ASN A 54 -11.93 25.08 -10.93
C ASN A 54 -12.92 26.15 -10.48
N GLY A 55 -12.59 27.40 -10.77
CA GLY A 55 -13.39 28.52 -10.33
C GLY A 55 -13.17 29.71 -11.24
N ILE A 56 -14.28 30.34 -11.61
CA ILE A 56 -14.29 31.53 -12.44
C ILE A 56 -14.99 32.62 -11.63
N SER A 57 -14.36 33.78 -11.56
CA SER A 57 -14.94 34.99 -11.00
C SER A 57 -14.88 36.06 -12.07
N SER A 58 -15.96 36.21 -12.82
CA SER A 58 -16.06 37.17 -13.93
C SER A 58 -17.18 38.17 -13.70
N ASP A 59 -17.07 39.32 -14.37
CA ASP A 59 -18.09 40.39 -14.37
C ASP A 59 -18.43 40.96 -12.99
N ASN A 60 -17.49 40.86 -12.05
CA ASN A 60 -17.70 41.41 -10.72
C ASN A 60 -17.57 42.93 -10.72
N VAL A 61 -18.57 43.60 -10.16
CA VAL A 61 -18.55 45.04 -9.92
C VAL A 61 -18.81 45.29 -8.45
N ALA A 62 -17.87 45.97 -7.79
CA ALA A 62 -18.02 46.43 -6.41
C ALA A 62 -17.98 47.96 -6.39
N SER A 63 -19.06 48.60 -5.97
CA SER A 63 -19.16 50.06 -5.80
C SER A 63 -19.64 50.39 -4.39
N ASN A 64 -19.20 51.54 -3.85
CA ASN A 64 -19.55 52.01 -2.51
C ASN A 64 -19.27 50.99 -1.39
N THR A 65 -18.20 50.22 -1.51
CA THR A 65 -17.93 49.15 -0.56
C THR A 65 -17.00 49.59 0.56
N VAL A 66 -17.29 49.16 1.78
CA VAL A 66 -16.42 49.27 2.94
C VAL A 66 -16.00 47.85 3.33
N SER A 67 -14.70 47.56 3.29
CA SER A 67 -14.14 46.29 3.76
C SER A 67 -13.71 46.41 5.22
N GLY A 68 -13.78 45.27 5.93
CA GLY A 68 -13.40 45.16 7.34
C GLY A 68 -11.99 44.62 7.55
N ASN A 69 -11.64 44.39 8.82
CA ASN A 69 -10.39 43.72 9.18
C ASN A 69 -10.58 42.20 9.23
N ASN A 70 -9.59 41.46 8.75
CA ASN A 70 -9.44 40.03 9.03
C ASN A 70 -8.59 39.91 10.29
N ILE A 71 -9.20 39.67 11.44
CA ILE A 71 -8.49 39.61 12.72
C ILE A 71 -8.56 38.19 13.26
N LEU A 72 -7.39 37.66 13.58
CA LEU A 72 -7.19 36.48 14.43
C LEU A 72 -6.61 36.98 15.75
N SER A 73 -7.27 36.67 16.86
CA SER A 73 -6.86 37.10 18.19
C SER A 73 -5.63 36.32 18.69
N SER A 74 -4.98 36.86 19.72
CA SER A 74 -3.97 36.11 20.48
C SER A 74 -4.56 34.78 20.97
N GLY A 75 -3.89 33.67 20.65
CA GLY A 75 -4.34 32.33 21.03
C GLY A 75 -5.40 31.73 20.11
N ALA A 76 -5.69 32.30 18.93
CA ALA A 76 -6.69 31.77 17.99
C ALA A 76 -6.46 30.30 17.58
N PHE A 77 -5.23 29.80 17.71
CA PHE A 77 -4.85 28.41 17.49
C PHE A 77 -4.00 27.84 18.63
N ALA A 78 -4.04 28.46 19.82
CA ALA A 78 -3.42 27.84 20.99
C ALA A 78 -4.08 26.46 21.18
N ASP A 79 -3.25 25.43 21.36
CA ASP A 79 -3.66 24.02 21.49
C ASP A 79 -4.32 23.39 20.25
N SER A 80 -4.20 24.00 19.06
CA SER A 80 -4.70 23.35 17.84
C SER A 80 -3.89 22.09 17.53
N SER A 81 -4.55 20.93 17.46
CA SER A 81 -3.96 19.66 17.03
C SER A 81 -4.63 19.14 15.76
N GLY A 82 -3.85 18.54 14.86
CA GLY A 82 -4.34 18.11 13.55
C GLY A 82 -4.20 19.22 12.51
N ILE A 83 -5.13 19.30 11.56
CA ILE A 83 -5.05 20.25 10.45
C ILE A 83 -6.02 21.41 10.69
N SER A 84 -5.46 22.61 10.83
CA SER A 84 -6.22 23.86 10.91
C SER A 84 -6.11 24.60 9.60
N ASN A 85 -7.24 25.03 9.03
CA ASN A 85 -7.27 25.85 7.84
C ASN A 85 -8.14 27.08 8.07
N VAL A 86 -7.58 28.26 7.83
CA VAL A 86 -8.28 29.53 8.00
C VAL A 86 -8.04 30.41 6.80
N ILE A 87 -9.13 30.89 6.24
CA ILE A 87 -9.13 31.83 5.13
C ILE A 87 -10.03 32.99 5.52
N GLN A 88 -9.42 34.16 5.66
CA GLN A 88 -10.13 35.39 5.97
C GLN A 88 -10.01 36.33 4.78
N ASN A 89 -11.16 36.74 4.24
CA ASN A 89 -11.22 37.78 3.23
C ASN A 89 -12.34 38.76 3.60
N SER A 90 -11.99 40.02 3.72
CA SER A 90 -12.89 41.09 4.15
C SER A 90 -13.34 41.99 3.01
N GLY A 91 -12.93 41.65 1.78
CA GLY A 91 -13.21 42.40 0.57
C GLY A 91 -14.37 41.83 -0.23
N ASN A 92 -14.55 42.37 -1.43
CA ASN A 92 -15.60 41.97 -2.37
C ASN A 92 -14.96 41.28 -3.57
N ASN A 93 -15.77 40.58 -4.36
CA ASN A 93 -15.33 39.92 -5.59
C ASN A 93 -14.29 38.84 -5.32
N VAL A 94 -14.51 38.07 -4.25
CA VAL A 94 -13.52 37.11 -3.75
C VAL A 94 -13.99 35.71 -4.08
N LEU A 95 -13.21 35.06 -4.92
CA LEU A 95 -13.28 33.62 -5.13
C LEU A 95 -12.19 32.96 -4.28
N ILE A 96 -12.62 32.18 -3.28
CA ILE A 96 -11.72 31.36 -2.47
C ILE A 96 -11.87 29.91 -2.92
N GLN A 97 -10.75 29.33 -3.34
CA GLN A 97 -10.64 27.93 -3.71
C GLN A 97 -9.61 27.30 -2.78
N ASN A 98 -10.06 26.43 -1.89
CA ASN A 98 -9.19 25.68 -1.01
C ASN A 98 -9.58 24.21 -1.04
N SER A 99 -8.56 23.35 -1.09
CA SER A 99 -8.71 21.93 -0.86
C SER A 99 -7.59 21.45 0.04
N THR A 100 -7.98 20.62 0.99
CA THR A 100 -7.07 19.94 1.90
C THR A 100 -7.32 18.45 1.72
N VAL A 101 -6.37 17.76 1.09
CA VAL A 101 -6.44 16.32 0.87
C VAL A 101 -5.53 15.63 1.87
N VAL A 102 -6.10 14.71 2.65
CA VAL A 102 -5.38 13.98 3.69
C VAL A 102 -5.48 12.50 3.41
N ASN A 103 -4.31 11.87 3.25
CA ASN A 103 -4.19 10.44 3.15
C ASN A 103 -3.49 9.93 4.40
N LEU A 104 -4.14 9.03 5.12
CA LEU A 104 -3.64 8.49 6.36
C LEU A 104 -3.65 6.97 6.29
N THR A 105 -2.46 6.38 6.31
CA THR A 105 -2.27 4.93 6.50
C THR A 105 -1.79 4.72 7.93
N LEU A 106 -2.59 4.00 8.74
CA LEU A 106 -2.24 3.62 10.11
C LEU A 106 -1.73 2.18 10.10
N LYS A 107 -0.64 1.90 10.82
CA LYS A 107 -0.06 0.56 11.00
C LYS A 107 -0.43 0.00 12.36
#